data_AF-A0A2V9HQZ2-F1
#
_entry.id   AF-A0A2V9HQZ2-F1
#
_cell.length_a   1.000
_cell.length_b   1.000
_cell.length_c   1.000
_cell.angle_alpha   90.00
_cell.angle_beta   90.00
_cell.angle_gamma   90.00
#
_symmetry.space_group_name_H-M   'P 1'
#
loop_
_entity.id
_entity.type
_entity.pdbx_description
1 polymer ?
#
loop_
_entity_poly.entity_id
_entity_poly.type
_entity_poly.pdbx_seq_one_letter_code
_entity_poly.pdbx_strand_id
1 'polypeptide(L)' 'MANVTKGVTTKSSTRGKSTFGKDRRRKHHHYLVSVYYADGEKFGRVYTDKDKATRFAERQRRSPVVKSARITQVS' A
#
# COMPACT_ATOMS: atom_id res chain seq x y z
N MET A 1 3.48 -7.20 -63.19
CA MET A 1 2.98 -6.43 -62.04
C MET A 1 2.47 -7.42 -61.00
N ALA A 2 3.20 -7.67 -59.92
CA ALA A 2 2.78 -8.58 -58.86
C ALA A 2 2.81 -7.84 -57.52
N ASN A 3 1.62 -7.48 -57.01
CA ASN A 3 1.49 -6.76 -55.75
C ASN A 3 1.61 -7.75 -54.59
N VAL A 4 2.74 -7.68 -53.87
CA VAL A 4 2.95 -8.40 -52.61
C VAL A 4 2.25 -7.62 -51.49
N THR A 5 1.07 -8.07 -51.09
CA THR A 5 0.36 -7.55 -49.91
C THR A 5 1.08 -8.01 -48.64
N LYS A 6 1.88 -7.10 -48.06
CA LYS A 6 2.46 -7.31 -46.72
C LYS A 6 1.32 -7.26 -45.70
N GLY A 7 0.88 -8.42 -45.24
CA GLY A 7 -0.06 -8.55 -44.14
C GLY A 7 0.51 -7.88 -42.89
N VAL A 8 -0.06 -6.73 -42.51
CA VAL A 8 0.19 -6.11 -41.21
C VAL A 8 -0.39 -7.04 -40.16
N THR A 9 0.48 -7.81 -39.50
CA THR A 9 0.11 -8.54 -38.29
C THR A 9 -0.07 -7.50 -37.18
N THR A 10 -1.29 -7.02 -37.00
CA THR A 10 -1.67 -6.37 -35.74
C THR A 10 -1.55 -7.43 -34.65
N LYS A 11 -0.37 -7.50 -34.00
CA LYS A 11 -0.21 -8.21 -32.74
C LYS A 11 -1.22 -7.59 -31.79
N SER A 12 -2.35 -8.27 -31.58
CA SER A 12 -3.22 -8.00 -30.46
C SER A 12 -2.32 -8.13 -29.24
N SER A 13 -1.98 -7.00 -28.62
CA SER A 13 -1.33 -7.02 -27.33
C SER A 13 -2.33 -7.70 -26.42
N THR A 14 -2.12 -8.99 -26.17
CA THR A 14 -2.77 -9.70 -25.09
C THR A 14 -2.38 -8.90 -23.88
N ARG A 15 -3.26 -7.98 -23.47
CA ARG A 15 -3.13 -7.16 -22.26
C ARG A 15 -3.15 -8.21 -21.16
N GLY A 16 -1.97 -8.74 -20.85
CA GLY A 16 -1.80 -9.83 -19.91
C GLY A 16 -2.53 -9.38 -18.66
N LYS A 17 -3.63 -10.07 -18.32
CA LYS A 17 -4.45 -9.70 -17.17
C LYS A 17 -3.49 -9.54 -16.00
N SER A 18 -3.24 -8.31 -15.60
CA SER A 18 -2.16 -8.04 -14.67
C SER A 18 -2.50 -8.80 -13.40
N THR A 19 -1.53 -9.53 -12.86
CA THR A 19 -1.68 -10.25 -11.59
C THR A 19 -2.00 -9.30 -10.42
N PHE A 20 -1.95 -7.99 -10.67
CA PHE A 20 -2.45 -6.87 -9.87
C PHE A 20 -3.84 -7.09 -9.27
N GLY A 21 -4.78 -7.69 -10.01
CA GLY A 21 -6.12 -8.02 -9.49
C GLY A 21 -6.17 -9.25 -8.57
N LYS A 22 -5.11 -10.07 -8.60
CA LYS A 22 -4.93 -11.25 -7.74
C LYS A 22 -4.13 -10.94 -6.47
N ASP A 23 -3.62 -9.73 -6.30
CA ASP A 23 -2.85 -9.34 -5.11
C ASP A 23 -3.77 -9.29 -3.88
N ARG A 24 -3.66 -10.33 -3.04
CA ARG A 24 -4.45 -10.49 -1.81
C ARG A 24 -4.24 -9.35 -0.82
N ARG A 25 -3.07 -8.69 -0.84
CA ARG A 25 -2.76 -7.57 0.08
C ARG A 25 -3.76 -6.44 -0.06
N ARG A 26 -4.29 -6.23 -1.26
CA ARG A 26 -5.23 -5.15 -1.60
C ARG A 26 -6.66 -5.39 -1.20
N LYS A 27 -6.98 -6.60 -0.76
CA LYS A 27 -8.29 -6.92 -0.20
C LYS A 27 -8.43 -6.49 1.26
N HIS A 28 -7.32 -6.15 1.92
CA HIS A 28 -7.30 -5.72 3.31
C HIS A 28 -7.32 -4.19 3.40
N HIS A 29 -8.01 -3.67 4.42
CA HIS A 29 -7.82 -2.28 4.81
C HIS A 29 -6.41 -2.09 5.34
N HIS A 30 -5.78 -1.00 4.91
CA HIS A 30 -4.46 -0.62 5.35
C HIS A 30 -4.60 0.47 6.41
N TYR A 31 -3.94 0.28 7.54
CA TYR A 31 -3.93 1.19 8.67
C TYR A 31 -2.52 1.71 8.88
N LEU A 32 -2.30 2.99 8.56
CA LEU A 32 -1.06 3.69 8.85
C LEU A 32 -1.09 4.17 10.30
N VAL A 33 -0.09 3.74 11.08
CA VAL A 33 0.22 4.30 12.39
C VAL A 33 1.33 5.33 12.23
N SER A 34 1.04 6.57 12.63
CA SER A 34 2.01 7.67 12.70
C SER A 34 2.36 7.95 14.15
N VAL A 35 3.64 7.85 14.48
CA VAL A 35 4.21 8.20 15.79
C VAL A 35 4.91 9.54 15.66
N TYR A 36 4.60 10.46 16.57
CA TYR A 36 5.20 11.78 16.65
C TYR A 36 6.02 11.84 17.93
N TYR A 37 7.32 12.06 17.81
CA TYR A 37 8.24 12.16 18.94
C TYR A 37 8.30 13.59 19.48
N ALA A 38 8.89 13.76 20.66
CA ALA A 38 8.99 15.06 21.33
C ALA A 38 9.93 16.05 20.61
N ASP A 39 10.92 15.53 19.89
CA ASP A 39 11.89 16.28 19.07
C ASP A 39 11.32 16.76 17.73
N GLY A 40 10.10 16.35 17.37
CA GLY A 40 9.46 16.69 16.10
C GLY A 40 9.71 15.66 14.99
N GLU A 41 10.51 14.62 15.23
CA GLU A 41 10.63 13.51 14.30
C GLU A 41 9.32 12.70 14.22
N LYS A 42 9.10 12.06 13.07
CA LYS A 42 7.92 11.24 12.83
C LYS A 42 8.28 9.88 12.25
N PHE A 43 7.60 8.84 12.73
CA PHE A 43 7.73 7.47 12.23
C PHE A 43 6.39 6.95 11.73
N GLY A 44 6.41 6.23 10.62
CA GLY A 44 5.23 5.64 9.98
C GLY A 44 5.34 4.14 9.82
N ARG A 45 4.30 3.39 10.20
CA ARG A 45 4.20 1.94 9.95
C ARG A 45 2.79 1.55 9.51
N VAL A 46 2.69 0.77 8.44
CA VAL A 46 1.41 0.29 7.90
C VAL A 46 1.13 -1.13 8.38
N TYR A 47 -0.11 -1.36 8.78
CA TYR A 47 -0.66 -2.67 9.14
C TYR A 47 -1.85 -2.98 8.24
N THR A 48 -2.08 -4.26 7.97
CA THR A 48 -3.31 -4.74 7.29
C THR A 48 -4.43 -5.07 8.27
N ASP A 49 -4.16 -4.94 9.58
CA ASP A 49 -5.01 -5.36 10.69
C ASP A 49 -5.13 -4.19 11.67
N LYS A 50 -6.37 -3.81 11.99
CA LYS A 50 -6.68 -2.65 12.83
C LYS A 50 -6.28 -2.88 14.29
N ASP A 51 -6.41 -4.10 14.80
CA ASP A 51 -6.13 -4.41 16.19
C ASP A 51 -4.62 -4.40 16.45
N LYS A 52 -3.84 -4.91 15.50
CA LYS A 52 -2.36 -4.81 15.54
C LYS A 52 -1.90 -3.36 15.49
N ALA A 53 -2.50 -2.54 14.62
CA ALA A 53 -2.22 -1.11 14.55
C ALA A 53 -2.54 -0.41 15.88
N THR A 54 -3.68 -0.75 16.48
CA THR A 54 -4.15 -0.20 17.75
C THR A 54 -3.22 -0.54 18.91
N ARG A 55 -2.90 -1.82 19.08
CA ARG A 55 -1.96 -2.27 20.14
C ARG A 55 -0.59 -1.61 20.01
N PHE A 56 -0.09 -1.44 18.79
CA PHE A 56 1.18 -0.75 18.57
C PHE A 56 1.07 0.74 18.96
N ALA A 57 0.03 1.43 18.52
CA ALA A 57 -0.18 2.85 18.86
C ALA A 57 -0.33 3.05 20.39
N GLU A 58 -1.07 2.18 21.07
CA GLU A 58 -1.21 2.21 22.53
C GLU A 58 0.13 2.00 23.25
N ARG A 59 0.92 1.02 22.79
CA ARG A 59 2.27 0.82 23.32
C ARG A 59 3.14 2.06 23.13
N GLN A 60 3.06 2.71 21.97
CA GLN A 60 3.83 3.93 21.71
C GLN A 60 3.37 5.10 22.58
N ARG A 61 2.06 5.27 22.82
CA ARG A 61 1.52 6.32 23.71
C ARG A 61 2.00 6.20 25.15
N ARG A 62 2.37 5.00 25.61
CA ARG A 62 2.94 4.78 26.95
C ARG A 62 4.43 5.15 27.04
N SER A 63 5.09 5.39 25.92
CA SER A 63 6.51 5.72 25.87
C SER A 63 6.73 7.19 26.22
N PRO A 64 7.69 7.52 27.10
CA PRO A 64 7.94 8.90 27.52
C PRO A 64 8.51 9.79 26.39
N VAL A 65 9.12 9.20 25.36
CA VAL A 65 9.69 9.93 24.22
C VAL A 65 8.66 10.26 23.14
N VAL A 66 7.49 9.63 23.19
CA VAL A 66 6.44 9.78 22.18
C VAL A 66 5.46 10.86 22.63
N LYS A 67 5.26 11.87 21.80
CA LYS A 67 4.26 12.92 22.02
C LYS A 67 2.86 12.44 21.68
N SER A 68 2.69 11.76 20.55
CA SER A 68 1.40 11.18 20.18
C SER A 68 1.54 10.05 19.17
N ALA A 69 0.54 9.17 19.12
CA ALA A 69 0.39 8.17 18.07
C ALA A 69 -1.02 8.21 17.48
N ARG A 70 -1.11 8.29 16.15
CA ARG A 70 -2.36 8.39 15.38
C ARG A 70 -2.48 7.22 14.42
N ILE A 71 -3.70 6.74 14.20
CA ILE A 71 -4.01 5.65 13.27
C ILE A 71 -4.92 6.22 12.20
N THR A 72 -4.60 5.97 10.93
CA THR A 72 -5.39 6.40 9.77
C THR A 72 -5.58 5.23 8.83
N GLN A 73 -6.80 5.05 8.32
CA GLN A 73 -7.04 4.09 7.26
C GLN A 73 -6.65 4.72 5.92
N VAL A 74 -5.81 4.05 5.13
CA VAL A 74 -5.21 4.58 3.90
C VAL A 74 -5.60 3.79 2.63
N SER A 75 -6.51 2.82 2.76
CA SER A 75 -7.02 1.96 1.69
C SER A 75 -8.50 1.69 1.80
#